data_AF-A0A7S3H7K4-F1
#
_entry.id   AF-A0A7S3H7K4-F1
#
_cell.length_a   1.000
_cell.length_b   1.000
_cell.length_c   1.000
_cell.angle_alpha   90.00
_cell.angle_beta   90.00
_cell.angle_gamma   90.00
#
_symmetry.space_group_name_H-M   'P 1'
#
loop_
_entity.id
_entity.type
_entity.pdbx_description
1 polymer ?
#
loop_
_entity_poly.entity_id
_entity_poly.type
_entity_poly.pdbx_seq_one_letter_code
_entity_poly.pdbx_strand_id
1 'polypeptide(L)'
;KDKKRRCCTDLLMLLLLIAVWITMTVLGLIVTGLIENDNLTAGDPRRLINPIDYNGRICGVGTGVGDKPNGYYMLDGSVVCVTECPKEADYYAFVCRYELQSDADASLVDAYNYVPARQCMYKISTRKFINRCLPNEDIFQAFQDAQDAASSVNVT
;
A
#
# COMPACT_ATOMS: atom_id res chain seq x y z
N LYS A 1 -13.97 -63.00 -13.14
CA LYS A 1 -13.48 -61.60 -13.31
C LYS A 1 -14.47 -60.69 -12.58
N ASP A 2 -14.15 -60.30 -11.35
CA ASP A 2 -15.00 -59.40 -10.57
C ASP A 2 -15.17 -58.06 -11.28
N LYS A 3 -16.43 -57.72 -11.61
CA LYS A 3 -16.79 -56.39 -12.09
C LYS A 3 -16.62 -55.42 -10.92
N LYS A 4 -15.43 -54.83 -10.77
CA LYS A 4 -15.19 -53.71 -9.85
C LYS A 4 -16.22 -52.62 -10.15
N ARG A 5 -17.20 -52.43 -9.27
CA ARG A 5 -18.32 -51.50 -9.47
C ARG A 5 -17.79 -50.07 -9.43
N ARG A 6 -17.63 -49.45 -10.60
CA ARG A 6 -17.16 -48.05 -10.77
C ARG A 6 -18.03 -47.03 -10.01
N CYS A 7 -19.29 -47.37 -9.76
CA CYS A 7 -20.28 -46.58 -9.04
C CYS A 7 -19.87 -46.18 -7.60
N CYS A 8 -19.13 -47.03 -6.86
CA CYS A 8 -18.76 -46.70 -5.47
C CYS A 8 -17.56 -45.74 -5.38
N THR A 9 -16.63 -45.78 -6.34
CA THR A 9 -15.49 -44.86 -6.35
C THR A 9 -15.91 -43.46 -6.81
N ASP A 10 -16.82 -43.38 -7.78
CA ASP A 10 -17.33 -42.10 -8.29
C ASP A 10 -18.18 -41.34 -7.24
N LEU A 11 -18.96 -42.05 -6.42
CA LEU A 11 -19.77 -41.43 -5.36
C LEU A 11 -18.89 -40.82 -4.24
N LEU A 12 -17.80 -41.50 -3.88
CA LEU A 12 -16.85 -41.00 -2.88
C LEU A 12 -16.11 -39.75 -3.40
N MET A 13 -15.70 -39.76 -4.67
CA MET A 13 -15.07 -38.58 -5.30
C MET A 13 -16.04 -37.41 -5.46
N LEU A 14 -17.32 -37.67 -5.75
CA LEU A 14 -18.36 -36.64 -5.77
C LEU A 14 -18.55 -36.01 -4.39
N LEU A 15 -18.59 -36.81 -3.31
CA LEU A 15 -18.69 -36.30 -1.94
C LEU A 15 -17.49 -35.43 -1.54
N LEU A 16 -16.27 -35.84 -1.89
CA LEU A 16 -15.08 -35.03 -1.64
C LEU A 16 -15.11 -33.71 -2.42
N LEU A 17 -15.60 -33.70 -3.65
CA LEU A 17 -15.72 -32.48 -4.45
C LEU A 17 -16.76 -31.52 -3.86
N ILE A 18 -17.90 -32.04 -3.41
CA ILE A 18 -18.92 -31.26 -2.70
C ILE A 18 -18.34 -30.70 -1.39
N ALA A 19 -17.59 -31.49 -0.63
CA ALA A 19 -16.95 -31.03 0.60
C ALA A 19 -15.97 -29.88 0.33
N VAL A 20 -15.09 -30.02 -0.67
CA VAL A 20 -14.16 -28.94 -1.07
C VAL A 20 -14.93 -27.68 -1.48
N TRP A 21 -15.98 -27.83 -2.27
CA TRP A 21 -16.80 -26.69 -2.71
C TRP A 21 -17.44 -25.95 -1.52
N ILE A 22 -18.01 -26.70 -0.57
CA ILE A 22 -18.58 -26.12 0.66
C ILE A 22 -17.50 -25.42 1.49
N THR A 23 -16.31 -26.00 1.64
CA THR A 23 -15.24 -25.32 2.40
C THR A 23 -14.82 -24.00 1.76
N MET A 24 -14.72 -23.93 0.42
CA MET A 24 -14.35 -22.70 -0.27
C MET A 24 -15.45 -21.63 -0.19
N THR A 25 -16.73 -22.02 -0.22
CA THR A 25 -17.83 -21.08 -0.06
C THR A 25 -17.91 -20.52 1.36
N VAL A 26 -17.70 -21.36 2.39
CA VAL A 26 -17.65 -20.91 3.79
C VAL A 26 -16.49 -19.94 4.02
N LEU A 27 -15.29 -20.24 3.51
CA LEU A 27 -14.15 -19.33 3.60
C LEU A 27 -14.44 -17.99 2.90
N GLY A 28 -15.08 -18.02 1.74
CA GLY A 28 -15.52 -16.81 1.03
C GLY A 28 -16.48 -15.96 1.87
N LEU A 29 -17.45 -16.60 2.55
CA LEU A 29 -18.42 -15.92 3.42
C LEU A 29 -17.81 -15.33 4.69
N ILE A 30 -16.78 -15.97 5.25
CA ILE A 30 -16.02 -15.44 6.39
C ILE A 30 -15.24 -14.18 5.96
N VAL A 31 -14.52 -14.25 4.83
CA VAL A 31 -13.71 -13.12 4.35
C VAL A 31 -14.57 -11.93 3.93
N THR A 32 -15.77 -12.15 3.38
CA THR A 32 -16.73 -11.08 3.08
C THR A 32 -17.47 -10.53 4.31
N GLY A 33 -17.23 -11.11 5.50
CA GLY A 33 -17.83 -10.64 6.74
C GLY A 33 -19.31 -11.01 6.91
N LEU A 34 -19.85 -11.94 6.12
CA LEU A 34 -21.21 -12.47 6.34
C LEU A 34 -21.27 -13.40 7.56
N ILE A 35 -20.15 -13.99 7.93
CA ILE A 35 -20.00 -14.88 9.09
C ILE A 35 -18.81 -14.38 9.90
N GLU A 36 -19.06 -13.89 11.11
CA GLU A 36 -18.02 -13.41 12.01
C GLU A 36 -17.26 -14.61 12.62
N ASN A 37 -15.92 -14.56 12.58
CA ASN A 37 -15.04 -15.54 13.21
C ASN A 37 -13.83 -14.82 13.80
N ASP A 38 -13.49 -15.12 15.06
CA ASP A 38 -12.41 -14.46 15.80
C ASP A 38 -11.02 -14.65 15.15
N ASN A 39 -10.85 -15.73 14.37
CA ASN A 39 -9.57 -16.02 13.70
C ASN A 39 -9.42 -15.29 12.35
N LEU A 40 -10.51 -14.84 11.73
CA LEU A 40 -10.51 -14.24 10.39
C LEU A 40 -11.45 -13.04 10.38
N THR A 41 -10.90 -11.86 10.67
CA THR A 41 -11.59 -10.59 10.49
C THR A 41 -11.97 -10.35 9.03
N ALA A 42 -13.15 -9.77 8.82
CA ALA A 42 -13.63 -9.36 7.51
C ALA A 42 -12.61 -8.45 6.80
N GLY A 43 -12.41 -8.69 5.50
CA GLY A 43 -11.51 -7.86 4.69
C GLY A 43 -12.05 -6.45 4.52
N ASP A 44 -11.25 -5.42 4.82
CA ASP A 44 -11.62 -4.04 4.52
C ASP A 44 -11.29 -3.70 3.04
N PRO A 45 -12.29 -3.49 2.16
CA PRO A 45 -12.06 -3.16 0.76
C PRO A 45 -11.37 -1.80 0.57
N ARG A 46 -11.37 -0.93 1.59
CA ARG A 46 -10.71 0.37 1.54
C ARG A 46 -9.19 0.25 1.37
N ARG A 47 -8.60 -0.90 1.72
CA ARG A 47 -7.17 -1.19 1.51
C ARG A 47 -6.76 -1.24 0.03
N LEU A 48 -7.70 -1.47 -0.88
CA LEU A 48 -7.41 -1.49 -2.32
C LEU A 48 -7.30 -0.08 -2.91
N ILE A 49 -8.18 0.82 -2.47
CA ILE A 49 -8.28 2.18 -3.01
C ILE A 49 -7.42 3.18 -2.26
N ASN A 50 -7.13 2.93 -0.99
CA ASN A 50 -6.36 3.85 -0.15
C ASN A 50 -4.95 3.32 0.10
N PRO A 51 -3.94 4.20 0.10
CA PRO A 51 -2.61 3.81 0.51
C PRO A 51 -2.54 3.47 2.00
N ILE A 52 -1.53 2.69 2.35
CA ILE A 52 -1.19 2.34 3.73
C ILE A 52 0.11 3.07 4.05
N ASP A 53 0.14 3.78 5.18
CA ASP A 53 1.33 4.48 5.64
C ASP A 53 2.39 3.51 6.18
N TYR A 54 3.57 4.05 6.50
CA TYR A 54 4.67 3.25 7.06
C TYR A 54 4.35 2.60 8.42
N ASN A 55 3.33 3.08 9.13
CA ASN A 55 2.84 2.53 10.40
C ASN A 55 1.71 1.51 10.22
N GLY A 56 1.37 1.13 8.98
CA GLY A 56 0.32 0.16 8.69
C GLY A 56 -1.10 0.73 8.77
N ARG A 57 -1.27 2.05 8.90
CA ARG A 57 -2.57 2.72 8.94
C ARG A 57 -3.04 3.07 7.53
N ILE A 58 -4.34 2.95 7.29
CA ILE A 58 -4.95 3.25 5.99
C ILE A 58 -5.18 4.76 5.91
N CYS A 59 -4.60 5.43 4.90
CA CYS A 59 -4.83 6.85 4.68
C CYS A 59 -6.31 7.13 4.42
N GLY A 60 -6.87 8.15 5.08
CA GLY A 60 -8.29 8.48 4.99
C GLY A 60 -9.21 7.62 5.88
N VAL A 61 -8.67 6.70 6.69
CA VAL A 61 -9.48 5.81 7.54
C VAL A 61 -8.82 5.66 8.92
N GLY A 62 -9.52 6.09 9.96
CA GLY A 62 -9.10 5.90 11.36
C GLY A 62 -8.51 7.14 12.04
N THR A 63 -8.20 7.01 13.32
CA THR A 63 -7.76 8.11 14.20
C THR A 63 -6.38 8.64 13.78
N GLY A 64 -6.28 9.94 13.49
CA GLY A 64 -5.02 10.63 13.15
C GLY A 64 -4.64 10.60 11.66
N VAL A 65 -5.33 9.80 10.83
CA VAL A 65 -5.13 9.74 9.36
C VAL A 65 -6.43 9.89 8.56
N GLY A 66 -7.59 10.01 9.23
CA GLY A 66 -8.90 10.18 8.58
C GLY A 66 -8.97 11.41 7.67
N ASP A 67 -8.36 12.52 8.07
CA ASP A 67 -8.36 13.77 7.29
C ASP A 67 -7.32 13.77 6.16
N LYS A 68 -6.50 12.72 6.07
CA LYS A 68 -5.37 12.61 5.15
C LYS A 68 -5.60 11.44 4.19
N PRO A 69 -6.44 11.59 3.15
CA PRO A 69 -6.81 10.48 2.28
C PRO A 69 -5.70 10.09 1.31
N ASN A 70 -4.73 10.96 1.04
CA ASN A 70 -3.74 10.73 0.00
C ASN A 70 -2.43 10.18 0.60
N GLY A 71 -1.74 9.30 -0.12
CA GLY A 71 -0.42 8.78 0.26
C GLY A 71 0.69 9.43 -0.57
N TYR A 72 1.68 9.97 0.12
CA TYR A 72 2.90 10.53 -0.46
C TYR A 72 4.07 9.57 -0.28
N TYR A 73 4.82 9.31 -1.35
CA TYR A 73 5.95 8.38 -1.34
C TYR A 73 7.24 9.08 -0.93
N MET A 74 7.97 8.47 0.01
CA MET A 74 9.29 8.93 0.44
C MET A 74 10.41 8.19 -0.32
N LEU A 75 11.64 8.71 -0.19
CA LEU A 75 12.85 8.18 -0.85
C LEU A 75 13.22 6.74 -0.44
N ASP A 76 12.75 6.30 0.73
CA ASP A 76 12.92 4.93 1.22
C ASP A 76 11.82 3.96 0.72
N GLY A 77 10.87 4.46 -0.09
CA GLY A 77 9.71 3.70 -0.56
C GLY A 77 8.57 3.62 0.47
N SER A 78 8.74 4.21 1.65
CA SER A 78 7.67 4.31 2.63
C SER A 78 6.64 5.36 2.21
N VAL A 79 5.42 5.25 2.75
CA VAL A 79 4.31 6.15 2.42
C VAL A 79 3.88 6.92 3.67
N VAL A 80 3.62 8.21 3.50
CA VAL A 80 3.07 9.10 4.53
C VAL A 80 1.72 9.63 4.07
N CYS A 81 0.72 9.64 4.95
CA CYS A 81 -0.58 10.20 4.61
C CYS A 81 -0.52 11.73 4.61
N VAL A 82 -1.04 12.35 3.56
CA VAL A 82 -1.14 13.80 3.35
C VAL A 82 -2.58 14.19 2.99
N THR A 83 -2.96 15.42 3.32
CA THR A 83 -4.30 15.97 3.03
C THR A 83 -4.48 16.18 1.53
N GLU A 84 -3.53 16.84 0.89
CA GLU A 84 -3.55 17.15 -0.54
C GLU A 84 -2.18 16.84 -1.17
N CYS A 85 -2.21 16.34 -2.41
CA CYS A 85 -0.99 16.15 -3.19
C CYS A 85 -0.49 17.51 -3.69
N PRO A 86 0.77 17.88 -3.41
CA PRO A 86 1.34 19.14 -3.89
C PRO A 86 1.34 19.17 -5.42
N LYS A 87 0.76 20.23 -6.01
CA LYS A 87 0.69 20.45 -7.47
C LYS A 87 1.88 21.24 -8.00
N GLU A 88 2.60 21.92 -7.13
CA GLU A 88 3.79 22.71 -7.45
C GLU A 88 4.96 22.20 -6.62
N ALA A 89 6.17 22.34 -7.16
CA ALA A 89 7.38 21.97 -6.44
C ALA A 89 7.74 23.09 -5.46
N ASP A 90 7.74 22.79 -4.17
CA ASP A 90 8.19 23.67 -3.11
C ASP A 90 9.38 23.02 -2.39
N TYR A 91 10.56 23.57 -2.63
CA TYR A 91 11.81 23.09 -2.02
C TYR A 91 11.99 23.55 -0.57
N TYR A 92 11.11 24.43 -0.07
CA TYR A 92 11.12 24.92 1.31
C TYR A 92 10.11 24.20 2.20
N ALA A 93 9.24 23.37 1.62
CA ALA A 93 8.28 22.57 2.35
C ALA A 93 8.62 21.07 2.25
N PHE A 94 8.60 20.38 3.39
CA PHE A 94 9.02 18.99 3.49
C PHE A 94 7.88 18.11 4.00
N VAL A 95 7.80 16.89 3.46
CA VAL A 95 6.99 15.80 3.99
C VAL A 95 7.95 14.82 4.65
N CYS A 96 7.78 14.66 5.96
CA CYS A 96 8.63 13.84 6.81
C CYS A 96 7.84 12.71 7.47
N ARG A 97 8.56 11.79 8.12
CA ARG A 97 7.96 10.87 9.09
C ARG A 97 7.25 11.66 10.18
N TYR A 98 6.12 11.13 10.66
CA TYR A 98 5.27 11.82 11.65
C TYR A 98 6.02 12.31 12.91
N GLU A 99 7.06 11.60 13.34
CA GLU A 99 7.88 11.95 14.52
C GLU A 99 8.78 13.15 14.28
N LEU A 100 9.18 13.40 13.03
CA LEU A 100 10.13 14.45 12.65
C LEU A 100 9.45 15.64 11.99
N GLN A 101 8.16 15.52 11.66
CA GLN A 101 7.41 16.57 10.97
C GLN A 101 7.36 17.86 11.81
N SER A 102 7.20 17.78 13.13
CA SER A 102 7.21 18.97 14.00
C SER A 102 8.54 19.71 13.97
N ASP A 103 9.64 18.96 13.93
CA ASP A 103 10.99 19.51 13.98
C ASP A 103 11.37 20.11 12.62
N ALA A 104 10.98 19.43 11.54
CA ALA A 104 11.12 19.92 10.17
C ALA A 104 10.26 21.16 9.90
N ASP A 105 9.06 21.24 10.46
CA ASP A 105 8.18 22.41 10.35
C ASP A 105 8.68 23.60 11.20
N ALA A 106 9.39 23.33 12.30
CA ALA A 106 9.98 24.35 13.15
C ALA A 106 11.29 24.92 12.58
N SER A 107 12.07 24.11 11.86
CA SER A 107 13.39 24.46 11.36
C SER A 107 13.66 23.86 9.98
N LEU A 108 13.79 24.74 9.00
CA LEU A 108 14.12 24.39 7.62
C LEU A 108 15.50 23.71 7.51
N VAL A 109 16.44 24.07 8.39
CA VAL A 109 17.79 23.49 8.44
C VAL A 109 17.72 22.03 8.88
N ASP A 110 16.90 21.72 9.88
CA ASP A 110 16.74 20.35 10.36
C ASP A 110 16.01 19.50 9.32
N ALA A 111 15.00 20.05 8.65
CA ALA A 111 14.34 19.40 7.52
C ALA A 111 15.34 18.98 6.43
N TYR A 112 16.27 19.86 6.03
CA TYR A 112 17.32 19.55 5.07
C TYR A 112 18.30 18.48 5.57
N ASN A 113 18.61 18.45 6.88
CA ASN A 113 19.49 17.44 7.47
C ASN A 113 18.86 16.03 7.44
N TYR A 114 17.53 15.93 7.46
CA TYR A 114 16.82 14.65 7.42
C TYR A 114 16.58 14.10 6.00
N VAL A 115 16.75 14.92 4.95
CA VAL A 115 16.67 14.48 3.55
C VAL A 115 17.73 13.43 3.19
N PRO A 116 19.05 13.62 3.45
CA PRO A 116 20.05 12.61 3.15
C PRO A 116 19.88 11.32 3.99
N ALA A 117 19.26 11.44 5.18
CA ALA A 117 18.87 10.29 6.00
C ALA A 117 17.65 9.52 5.47
N ARG A 118 17.02 9.98 4.37
CA ARG A 118 15.80 9.42 3.76
C ARG A 118 14.57 9.43 4.68
N GLN A 119 14.58 10.31 5.68
CA GLN A 119 13.48 10.46 6.64
C GLN A 119 12.50 11.59 6.27
N CYS A 120 12.92 12.46 5.35
CA CYS A 120 12.16 13.58 4.80
C CYS A 120 12.34 13.67 3.28
N MET A 121 11.34 14.24 2.61
CA MET A 121 11.39 14.56 1.19
C MET A 121 10.80 15.95 0.97
N TYR A 122 11.41 16.75 0.11
CA TYR A 122 10.86 18.04 -0.31
C TYR A 122 9.57 17.83 -1.13
N LYS A 123 8.63 18.76 -1.06
CA LYS A 123 7.38 18.67 -1.80
C LYS A 123 7.64 18.85 -3.30
N ILE A 124 7.76 17.75 -4.01
CA ILE A 124 7.77 17.76 -5.48
C ILE A 124 6.35 17.90 -6.05
N SER A 125 6.26 18.45 -7.25
CA SER A 125 5.02 18.47 -8.02
C SER A 125 4.53 17.05 -8.31
N THR A 126 3.32 16.73 -7.85
CA THR A 126 2.68 15.43 -7.98
C THR A 126 1.26 15.54 -8.51
N ARG A 127 0.81 14.49 -9.21
CA ARG A 127 -0.59 14.30 -9.61
C ARG A 127 -1.26 13.31 -8.68
N LYS A 128 -2.50 13.61 -8.31
CA LYS A 128 -3.35 12.66 -7.56
C LYS A 128 -3.86 11.58 -8.51
N PHE A 129 -3.61 10.32 -8.18
CA PHE A 129 -4.18 9.16 -8.85
C PHE A 129 -4.56 8.09 -7.82
N ILE A 130 -5.86 7.75 -7.72
CA ILE A 130 -6.39 6.75 -6.76
C ILE A 130 -5.81 6.97 -5.34
N ASN A 131 -6.05 8.15 -4.77
CA ASN A 131 -5.57 8.55 -3.43
C ASN A 131 -4.04 8.41 -3.22
N ARG A 132 -3.24 8.41 -4.29
CA ARG A 132 -1.78 8.40 -4.22
C ARG A 132 -1.23 9.62 -4.95
N CYS A 133 -0.15 10.19 -4.42
CA CYS A 133 0.55 11.29 -5.04
C CYS A 133 1.70 10.72 -5.88
N LEU A 134 1.53 10.71 -7.20
CA LEU A 134 2.54 10.25 -8.14
C LEU A 134 3.32 11.45 -8.69
N PRO A 135 4.64 11.34 -8.89
CA PRO A 135 5.39 12.35 -9.62
C PRO A 135 4.77 12.56 -11.02
N ASN A 136 4.81 13.80 -11.52
CA ASN A 136 4.40 14.09 -12.89
C ASN A 136 5.30 13.37 -13.91
N GLU A 137 4.85 13.21 -15.15
CA GLU A 137 5.58 12.48 -16.21
C GLU A 137 7.02 12.99 -16.38
N ASP A 138 7.25 14.31 -16.29
CA ASP A 138 8.58 14.90 -16.40
C ASP A 138 9.52 14.47 -15.24
N ILE A 139 8.97 14.35 -14.03
CA ILE A 139 9.70 13.94 -12.83
C ILE A 139 9.83 12.41 -12.79
N PHE A 140 8.83 11.68 -13.27
CA PHE A 140 8.87 10.23 -13.40
C PHE A 140 9.97 9.79 -14.37
N GLN A 141 10.09 10.46 -15.52
CA GLN A 141 11.18 10.21 -16.46
C GLN A 141 12.54 10.50 -15.82
N ALA A 142 12.68 11.63 -15.10
CA ALA A 142 13.91 11.94 -14.38
C ALA A 142 14.26 10.91 -13.29
N PHE A 143 13.26 10.36 -12.58
CA PHE A 143 13.47 9.28 -11.61
C PHE A 143 13.82 7.95 -12.29
N GLN A 144 13.24 7.67 -13.45
CA GLN A 144 13.54 6.47 -14.23
C GLN A 144 14.96 6.54 -14.78
N ASP A 145 15.34 7.66 -15.38
CA ASP A 145 16.71 7.93 -15.86
C ASP A 145 17.73 7.84 -14.71
N ALA A 146 17.40 8.35 -13.52
CA ALA A 146 18.26 8.25 -12.34
C ALA A 146 18.39 6.81 -11.81
N GLN A 147 17.32 6.00 -11.85
CA GLN A 147 17.37 4.58 -11.50
C GLN A 147 18.13 3.76 -12.55
N ASP A 148 17.96 4.05 -13.84
CA ASP A 148 18.70 3.42 -14.93
C ASP A 148 20.19 3.77 -14.85
N ALA A 149 20.53 5.01 -14.49
CA ALA A 149 21.90 5.41 -14.20
C ALA A 149 22.47 4.69 -12.97
N ALA A 150 21.72 4.59 -11.87
CA ALA A 150 22.18 3.91 -10.64
C ALA A 150 22.35 2.39 -10.82
N SER A 151 21.50 1.75 -11.63
CA SER A 151 21.59 0.31 -11.93
C SER A 151 22.74 -0.01 -12.89
N SER A 152 23.18 0.94 -13.72
CA SER A 152 24.36 0.78 -14.59
C SER A 152 25.70 0.75 -13.84
N VAL A 153 25.76 1.29 -12.61
CA VAL A 153 26.98 1.35 -11.79
C VAL A 153 27.28 0.00 -11.10
N ASN A 154 26.30 -0.89 -10.96
CA ASN A 154 26.46 -2.18 -10.28
C ASN A 154 26.83 -3.36 -11.21
N VAL A 155 27.15 -3.11 -12.49
CA VAL A 155 27.47 -4.16 -13.51
C VAL A 155 28.93 -4.09 -13.99
N THR A 156 29.80 -3.38 -13.28
CA THR A 156 31.27 -3.38 -13.50
C THR A 156 32.00 -3.80 -12.26
#